data_AF-A0AAX2A3Q5-F1
#
_entry.id   AF-A0AAX2A3Q5-F1
#
_cell.length_a   1.000
_cell.length_b   1.000
_cell.length_c   1.000
_cell.angle_alpha   90.00
_cell.angle_beta   90.00
_cell.angle_gamma   90.00
#
_symmetry.space_group_name_H-M   'P 1'
#
loop_
_entity.id
_entity.type
_entity.pdbx_description
1 polymer ?
#
loop_
_entity_poly.entity_id
_entity_poly.type
_entity_poly.pdbx_seq_one_letter_code
_entity_poly.pdbx_strand_id
1 'polypeptide(L)'
;GLSSALSKLMVVVEKYPELKANENFMALQSQLEGTENRITVARRDFIEDVKLYNLELRTMPGKHVAAIVHPEAQIKETFSANPTEQDAPKVKF
;
A
#
# COMPACT_ATOMS: atom_id res chain seq x y z
N GLY A 1 8.12 0.42 -8.18
CA GLY A 1 8.05 -0.33 -9.46
C GLY A 1 6.85 0.07 -10.31
N LEU A 2 5.63 -0.31 -9.90
CA LEU A 2 4.41 -0.15 -10.70
C LEU A 2 3.84 1.28 -10.69
N SER A 3 3.79 1.93 -9.52
CA SER A 3 3.32 3.31 -9.38
C SER A 3 4.11 4.30 -10.25
N SER A 4 5.44 4.12 -10.36
CA SER A 4 6.31 4.93 -11.22
C SER A 4 6.03 4.76 -12.71
N ALA A 5 5.66 3.56 -13.15
CA ALA A 5 5.25 3.31 -14.54
C ALA A 5 3.88 3.96 -14.85
N LEU A 6 2.97 3.96 -13.86
CA LEU A 6 1.67 4.62 -13.95
C LEU A 6 1.78 6.14 -14.05
N SER A 7 2.66 6.74 -13.24
CA SER A 7 2.91 8.19 -13.31
C SER A 7 3.43 8.61 -14.69
N LYS A 8 4.31 7.80 -15.30
CA LYS A 8 4.82 8.05 -16.66
C LYS A 8 3.73 7.92 -17.73
N LEU A 9 2.82 6.96 -17.58
CA LEU A 9 1.68 6.80 -18.49
C LEU A 9 0.75 8.03 -18.42
N MET A 10 0.51 8.56 -17.22
CA MET A 10 -0.37 9.73 -17.03
C MET A 10 0.18 10.99 -17.73
N VAL A 11 1.50 11.18 -17.69
CA VAL A 11 2.19 12.30 -18.38
C VAL A 11 2.07 12.19 -19.91
N VAL A 12 2.05 10.99 -20.47
CA VAL A 12 1.88 10.79 -21.92
C VAL A 12 0.46 11.11 -22.35
N VAL A 13 -0.54 10.82 -21.51
CA VAL A 13 -1.96 11.03 -21.82
C VAL A 13 -2.32 12.52 -21.87
N GLU A 14 -1.70 13.35 -21.02
CA GLU A 14 -1.86 14.81 -21.10
C GLU A 14 -1.35 15.39 -22.43
N LYS A 15 -0.31 14.79 -23.02
CA LYS A 15 0.25 15.21 -24.31
C LYS A 15 -0.57 14.73 -25.51
N TYR A 16 -1.48 13.76 -25.33
CA TYR A 16 -2.28 13.16 -26.40
C TYR A 16 -3.76 13.03 -25.98
N PRO A 17 -4.54 14.12 -26.02
CA PRO A 17 -5.95 14.12 -25.62
C PRO A 17 -6.83 13.16 -26.44
N GLU A 18 -6.43 12.85 -27.67
CA GLU A 18 -7.03 11.81 -28.53
C GLU A 18 -7.08 10.43 -27.83
N LEU A 19 -6.02 10.07 -27.10
CA LEU A 19 -5.91 8.80 -26.36
C LEU A 19 -6.75 8.81 -25.08
N LYS A 20 -6.93 9.99 -24.46
CA LYS A 20 -7.78 10.19 -23.28
C LYS A 20 -9.26 9.94 -23.58
N ALA A 21 -9.71 10.28 -24.79
CA ALA A 21 -11.10 10.09 -25.23
C ALA A 21 -11.43 8.64 -25.62
N ASN A 22 -10.43 7.74 -25.65
CA ASN A 22 -10.66 6.33 -25.98
C ASN A 22 -11.33 5.62 -24.79
N GLU A 23 -12.49 5.00 -25.00
CA GLU A 23 -13.25 4.29 -23.97
C GLU A 23 -12.41 3.24 -23.21
N ASN A 24 -11.47 2.58 -23.90
CA ASN A 24 -10.58 1.59 -23.28
C ASN A 24 -9.61 2.22 -22.26
N PHE A 25 -9.19 3.46 -22.50
CA PHE A 25 -8.29 4.18 -21.60
C PHE A 25 -9.01 4.64 -20.34
N MET A 26 -10.24 5.16 -20.49
CA MET A 26 -11.10 5.52 -19.35
C MET A 26 -11.45 4.31 -18.48
N ALA A 27 -11.73 3.15 -19.11
CA ALA A 27 -11.95 1.89 -18.40
C ALA A 27 -10.70 1.44 -17.61
N LEU A 28 -9.52 1.52 -18.23
CA LEU A 28 -8.25 1.19 -17.57
C LEU A 28 -7.96 2.12 -16.39
N GLN A 29 -8.19 3.43 -16.54
CA GLN A 29 -8.03 4.40 -15.46
C GLN A 29 -8.90 4.06 -14.25
N SER A 30 -10.19 3.75 -14.48
CA SER A 30 -11.12 3.34 -13.42
C SER A 30 -10.69 2.03 -12.74
N GLN A 31 -10.21 1.05 -13.50
CA GLN A 31 -9.69 -0.21 -12.94
C GLN A 31 -8.43 0.01 -12.11
N LEU A 32 -7.54 0.92 -12.53
CA LEU A 32 -6.33 1.26 -11.82
C LEU A 32 -6.65 1.97 -10.50
N GLU A 33 -7.56 2.94 -10.51
CA GLU A 33 -8.04 3.59 -9.29
C GLU A 33 -8.67 2.57 -8.33
N GLY A 34 -9.50 1.65 -8.83
CA GLY A 34 -10.07 0.56 -8.05
C GLY A 34 -8.99 -0.37 -7.47
N THR A 35 -7.92 -0.64 -8.21
CA THR A 35 -6.80 -1.45 -7.75
C THR A 35 -5.98 -0.73 -6.68
N GLU A 36 -5.68 0.55 -6.87
CA GLU A 36 -4.94 1.37 -5.91
C GLU A 36 -5.68 1.52 -4.59
N ASN A 37 -7.01 1.70 -4.66
CA ASN A 37 -7.86 1.73 -3.46
C ASN A 37 -7.80 0.39 -2.71
N ARG A 38 -7.90 -0.75 -3.42
CA ARG A 38 -7.76 -2.08 -2.81
C ARG A 38 -6.40 -2.32 -2.19
N ILE A 39 -5.32 -1.89 -2.83
CA ILE A 39 -3.95 -1.96 -2.29
C ILE A 39 -3.85 -1.13 -1.01
N THR A 40 -4.44 0.07 -1.01
CA THR A 40 -4.44 0.98 0.14
C THR A 40 -5.18 0.37 1.33
N VAL A 41 -6.37 -0.20 1.11
CA VAL A 41 -7.15 -0.89 2.14
C VAL A 41 -6.40 -2.10 2.67
N ALA A 42 -5.91 -2.98 1.80
CA ALA A 42 -5.15 -4.17 2.21
C ALA A 42 -3.88 -3.81 3.01
N ARG A 43 -3.19 -2.73 2.64
CA ARG A 43 -2.04 -2.21 3.39
C ARG A 43 -2.47 -1.74 4.79
N ARG A 44 -3.56 -0.99 4.88
CA ARG A 44 -4.09 -0.49 6.17
C ARG A 44 -4.45 -1.67 7.09
N ASP A 45 -5.18 -2.63 6.56
CA ASP A 45 -5.64 -3.81 7.32
C ASP A 45 -4.43 -4.64 7.80
N PHE A 46 -3.43 -4.86 6.95
CA PHE A 46 -2.17 -5.51 7.35
C PHE A 46 -1.44 -4.78 8.49
N ILE A 47 -1.35 -3.44 8.41
CA ILE A 47 -0.72 -2.63 9.47
C ILE A 47 -1.50 -2.75 10.77
N GLU A 48 -2.83 -2.76 10.72
CA GLU A 48 -3.70 -2.90 11.88
C GLU A 48 -3.55 -4.28 12.54
N ASP A 49 -3.55 -5.35 11.76
CA ASP A 49 -3.35 -6.73 12.24
C ASP A 49 -1.98 -6.91 12.89
N VAL A 50 -0.91 -6.41 12.25
CA VAL A 50 0.45 -6.45 12.82
C VAL A 50 0.51 -5.65 14.13
N LYS A 51 -0.17 -4.51 14.19
CA LYS A 51 -0.24 -3.70 15.42
C LYS A 51 -0.95 -4.45 16.55
N LEU A 52 -2.10 -5.08 16.28
CA LEU A 52 -2.85 -5.86 17.25
C LEU A 52 -2.03 -7.05 17.77
N TYR A 53 -1.44 -7.82 16.85
CA TYR A 53 -0.55 -8.94 17.19
C TYR A 53 0.63 -8.49 18.07
N ASN A 54 1.30 -7.40 17.69
CA ASN A 54 2.41 -6.86 18.47
C ASN A 54 1.96 -6.31 19.83
N LEU A 55 0.76 -5.73 19.92
CA LEU A 55 0.19 -5.25 21.18
C LEU A 55 -0.08 -6.42 22.13
N GLU A 56 -0.65 -7.51 21.62
CA GLU A 56 -0.97 -8.72 22.39
C GLU A 56 0.30 -9.40 22.92
N LEU A 57 1.36 -9.47 22.11
CA LEU A 57 2.66 -9.99 22.56
C LEU A 57 3.35 -9.11 23.62
N ARG A 58 3.04 -7.81 23.67
CA ARG A 58 3.71 -6.86 24.57
C ARG A 58 2.91 -6.56 25.85
N THR A 59 1.61 -6.81 25.83
CA THR A 59 0.69 -6.43 26.92
C THR A 59 0.30 -7.64 27.77
N MET A 60 0.03 -7.40 29.05
CA MET A 60 -0.46 -8.42 29.97
C MET A 60 -1.96 -8.65 29.73
N PRO A 61 -2.48 -9.90 29.74
CA PRO A 61 -1.78 -11.16 30.02
C PRO A 61 -1.13 -11.82 28.79
N GLY A 62 -1.35 -11.30 27.58
CA GLY A 62 -0.91 -11.89 26.31
C GLY A 62 0.59 -12.20 26.25
N LYS A 63 1.45 -11.34 26.79
CA LYS A 63 2.89 -11.57 26.92
C LYS A 63 3.24 -12.87 27.65
N HIS A 64 2.52 -13.22 28.71
CA HIS A 64 2.78 -14.44 29.47
C HIS A 64 2.27 -15.68 28.76
N VAL A 65 1.07 -15.59 28.19
CA VAL A 65 0.50 -16.67 27.39
C VAL A 65 1.40 -16.97 26.20
N ALA A 66 1.86 -15.94 25.49
CA ALA A 66 2.81 -16.08 24.39
C ALA A 66 4.13 -16.71 24.84
N ALA A 67 4.71 -16.27 25.97
CA ALA A 67 5.95 -16.86 26.47
C ALA A 67 5.83 -18.36 26.84
N ILE A 68 4.63 -18.84 27.19
CA ILE A 68 4.38 -20.23 27.59
C ILE A 68 3.96 -21.10 26.39
N VAL A 69 3.10 -20.57 25.51
CA VAL A 69 2.46 -21.33 24.43
C VAL A 69 3.18 -21.15 23.09
N HIS A 70 3.77 -19.97 22.86
CA HIS A 70 4.46 -19.59 21.63
C HIS A 70 5.80 -18.87 21.91
N PRO A 71 6.77 -19.53 22.57
CA PRO A 71 8.02 -18.92 23.00
C PRO A 71 8.87 -18.35 21.85
N GLU A 72 8.69 -18.84 20.64
CA GLU A 72 9.32 -18.37 19.40
C GLU A 72 8.64 -17.14 18.76
N ALA A 73 7.49 -16.69 19.30
CA ALA A 73 6.75 -15.57 18.74
C ALA A 73 7.57 -14.26 18.83
N GLN A 74 7.86 -13.67 17.67
CA GLN A 74 8.56 -12.40 17.56
C GLN A 74 7.63 -11.28 17.10
N ILE A 75 7.98 -10.05 17.47
CA ILE A 75 7.36 -8.82 16.98
C ILE A 75 7.48 -8.79 15.46
N LYS A 76 6.35 -8.62 14.78
CA LYS A 76 6.31 -8.49 13.32
C LYS A 76 6.57 -7.03 12.96
N GLU A 77 7.42 -6.78 11.96
CA GLU A 77 7.57 -5.45 11.39
C GLU A 77 6.30 -5.07 10.62
N THR A 78 5.85 -3.83 10.76
CA THR A 78 4.78 -3.31 9.93
C THR A 78 5.29 -3.10 8.50
N PHE A 79 4.37 -2.98 7.54
CA PHE A 79 4.72 -2.57 6.18
C PHE A 79 5.17 -1.09 6.23
N SER A 80 6.43 -0.86 6.52
CA SER A 80 7.05 0.46 6.49
C SER A 80 7.57 0.70 5.08
N ALA A 81 6.77 1.37 4.25
CA ALA A 81 7.33 1.99 3.05
C ALA A 81 8.42 2.95 3.51
N ASN A 82 9.64 2.81 3.00
CA ASN A 82 10.70 3.78 3.24
C ASN A 82 10.13 5.18 2.91
N PRO A 83 10.39 6.23 3.72
CA PRO A 83 9.85 7.57 3.46
C PRO A 83 10.21 8.10 2.06
N THR A 84 11.25 7.57 1.44
CA THR A 84 11.68 7.88 0.06
C THR A 84 10.75 7.31 -1.03
N GLU A 85 9.85 6.36 -0.72
CA GLU A 85 8.86 5.81 -1.64
C GLU A 85 7.46 6.42 -1.46
N GLN A 86 7.29 7.31 -0.48
CA GLN A 86 6.04 8.06 -0.26
C GLN A 86 5.93 9.33 -1.10
N ASP A 87 7.04 9.84 -1.63
CA ASP A 87 7.01 10.97 -2.55
C ASP A 87 6.57 10.51 -3.94
N ALA A 88 5.30 10.73 -4.25
CA ALA A 88 4.86 10.77 -5.63
C ALA A 88 5.78 11.74 -6.39
N PRO A 89 6.36 11.34 -7.53
CA PRO A 89 7.30 12.19 -8.25
C PRO A 89 6.63 13.52 -8.56
N LYS A 90 7.16 14.62 -8.00
CA LYS A 90 6.67 15.97 -8.28
C LYS A 90 6.97 16.29 -9.74
N VAL A 91 5.96 16.11 -10.59
CA VAL A 91 6.03 16.52 -11.99
C VAL A 91 6.09 18.05 -11.99
N LYS A 92 7.27 18.60 -12.33
CA LYS A 92 7.38 19.99 -12.76
C LYS A 92 7.09 20.02 -14.26
N PHE A 93 6.12 20.85 -14.64
CA PHE A 93 5.90 21.25 -16.03
C PHE A 93 7.07 22.08 -16.54
#